data_AF-T1CFS4-F1
#
_entry.id   AF-T1CFS4-F1
#
_cell.length_a   1.000
_cell.length_b   1.000
_cell.length_c   1.000
_cell.angle_alpha   90.00
_cell.angle_beta   90.00
_cell.angle_gamma   90.00
#
_symmetry.space_group_name_H-M   'P 1'
#
loop_
_entity.id
_entity.type
_entity.pdbx_description
1 polymer ?
#
loop_
_entity_poly.entity_id
_entity_poly.type
_entity_poly.pdbx_seq_one_letter_code
_entity_poly.pdbx_strand_id
1 'polypeptide(L)'
;DGMERLLKDNLPRRAKVNFIRYADDFVVTGASKELLETRVKPLIVGFLAERGLMLSESKTKITHVTEGFDFLGWHVQKHKRFLRIVPSKRNATAFYAKVSDRLRELRGARQDEVVFVLNPIIRGWGNYHRVVHSSRMFAKLDHLITRALWCWATRRHPMKGKRWIKRRYFRSNGSRDWLFQTDVSCLTHLTSIPVVRHVKVRADANPYDPKDEGYFDERLTRRMRSTLQGRRKLYWLWNKQQGNCPVCAAKITKATGWHVHHVVWRVYGGSDRLSNLQMLHPTCHAQLHACATEG
;
A
#
# COMPACT_ATOMS: atom_id res chain seq x y z
N ASP A 1 -13.47 18.81 -5.34
CA ASP A 1 -14.18 19.12 -4.08
C ASP A 1 -13.94 20.55 -3.65
N GLY A 2 -15.00 21.35 -3.54
CA GLY A 2 -14.92 22.76 -3.15
C GLY A 2 -14.43 23.04 -1.73
N MET A 3 -14.35 22.02 -0.86
CA MET A 3 -13.96 22.20 0.54
C MET A 3 -12.50 22.65 0.73
N GLU A 4 -11.57 22.12 -0.08
CA GLU A 4 -10.17 22.58 -0.03
C GLU A 4 -10.02 24.01 -0.55
N ARG A 5 -10.79 24.37 -1.59
CA ARG A 5 -10.83 25.74 -2.14
C ARG A 5 -11.40 26.71 -1.11
N LEU A 6 -12.54 26.37 -0.51
CA LEU A 6 -13.19 27.16 0.54
C LEU A 6 -12.24 27.46 1.70
N LEU A 7 -11.47 26.47 2.18
CA LEU A 7 -10.50 26.68 3.24
C LEU A 7 -9.31 27.55 2.81
N LYS A 8 -8.86 27.43 1.56
CA LYS A 8 -7.76 28.25 1.01
C LYS A 8 -8.17 29.70 0.75
N ASP A 9 -9.41 29.91 0.33
CA ASP A 9 -9.92 31.24 -0.03
C ASP A 9 -10.28 32.06 1.23
N ASN A 10 -10.73 31.40 2.30
CA ASN A 10 -11.16 32.06 3.54
C ASN A 10 -10.05 32.21 4.60
N LEU A 11 -8.87 31.62 4.41
CA LEU A 11 -7.80 31.62 5.42
C LEU A 11 -6.46 32.09 4.85
N PRO A 12 -5.74 32.98 5.56
CA PRO A 12 -4.45 33.47 5.09
C PRO A 12 -3.45 32.32 5.00
N ARG A 13 -2.57 32.34 3.99
CA ARG A 13 -1.53 31.30 3.78
C ARG A 13 -0.64 31.06 5.02
N ARG A 14 -0.47 32.07 5.89
CA ARG A 14 0.27 31.96 7.17
C ARG A 14 -0.37 30.99 8.16
N ALA A 15 -1.66 30.70 8.04
CA ALA A 15 -2.39 29.74 8.88
C ALA A 15 -1.98 28.28 8.65
N LYS A 16 -1.20 27.99 7.59
CA LYS A 16 -0.70 26.64 7.24
C LYS A 16 -1.80 25.57 7.20
N VAL A 17 -2.95 25.95 6.65
CA VAL A 17 -4.11 25.07 6.55
C VAL A 17 -3.95 24.15 5.37
N ASN A 18 -3.91 22.84 5.64
CA ASN A 18 -3.90 21.81 4.61
C ASN A 18 -5.06 20.86 4.87
N PHE A 19 -5.71 20.44 3.79
CA PHE A 19 -6.84 19.52 3.82
C PHE A 19 -6.43 18.20 3.18
N ILE A 20 -6.62 17.09 3.90
CA ILE A 20 -6.33 15.74 3.43
C ILE A 20 -7.60 14.93 3.60
N ARG A 21 -8.18 14.41 2.51
CA ARG A 21 -9.41 13.61 2.53
C ARG A 21 -9.19 12.24 1.92
N TYR A 22 -9.83 11.24 2.51
CA TYR A 22 -9.97 9.90 1.99
C TYR A 22 -11.40 9.42 2.21
N ALA A 23 -12.21 9.38 1.15
CA ALA A 23 -13.66 9.17 1.25
C ALA A 23 -14.28 10.12 2.32
N ASP A 24 -14.89 9.56 3.36
CA ASP A 24 -15.56 10.32 4.42
C ASP A 24 -14.60 10.80 5.52
N ASP A 25 -13.43 10.17 5.64
CA ASP A 25 -12.43 10.52 6.64
C ASP A 25 -11.52 11.65 6.12
N PHE A 26 -11.35 12.71 6.90
CA PHE A 26 -10.44 13.79 6.55
C PHE A 26 -9.66 14.32 7.75
N VAL A 27 -8.52 14.94 7.45
CA VAL A 27 -7.62 15.58 8.41
C VAL A 27 -7.36 17.00 7.93
N VAL A 28 -7.49 17.95 8.86
CA VAL A 28 -7.15 19.35 8.61
C VAL A 28 -5.99 19.74 9.52
N THR A 29 -4.92 20.26 8.93
CA THR A 29 -3.81 20.82 9.70
C THR A 29 -4.00 22.32 9.87
N GLY A 30 -3.45 22.91 10.93
CA GLY A 30 -3.45 24.36 11.14
C GLY A 30 -2.30 24.78 12.04
N ALA A 31 -2.02 26.09 12.05
CA ALA A 31 -0.94 26.66 12.86
C ALA A 31 -1.23 26.68 14.37
N SER A 32 -2.50 26.81 14.78
CA SER A 32 -2.91 26.84 16.17
C SER A 32 -4.23 26.09 16.39
N LYS A 33 -4.46 25.64 17.63
CA LYS A 33 -5.71 25.00 18.06
C LYS A 33 -6.89 25.96 17.94
N GLU A 34 -6.71 27.19 18.40
CA GLU A 34 -7.72 28.26 18.34
C GLU A 34 -8.20 28.51 16.89
N LEU A 35 -7.28 28.54 15.92
CA LEU A 35 -7.63 28.73 14.51
C LEU A 35 -8.47 27.57 13.98
N LEU A 36 -8.15 26.34 14.39
CA LEU A 36 -8.91 25.15 14.00
C LEU A 36 -10.32 25.16 14.61
N GLU A 37 -10.46 25.61 15.86
CA GLU A 37 -11.74 25.64 16.57
C GLU A 37 -12.64 26.79 16.15
N THR A 38 -12.09 28.00 16.02
CA THR A 38 -12.88 29.23 15.80
C THR A 38 -13.20 29.48 14.34
N ARG A 39 -12.31 29.10 13.42
CA ARG A 39 -12.49 29.39 11.99
C ARG A 39 -12.73 28.15 11.17
N VAL A 40 -11.87 27.14 11.29
CA VAL A 40 -11.93 25.96 10.41
C VAL A 40 -13.15 25.09 10.72
N LYS A 41 -13.43 24.79 11.99
CA LYS A 41 -14.54 23.92 12.38
C LYS A 41 -15.90 24.50 11.94
N PRO A 42 -16.25 25.78 12.18
CA PRO A 42 -17.52 26.35 11.72
C PRO A 42 -17.68 26.36 10.20
N LEU A 43 -16.61 26.68 9.46
CA LEU A 43 -16.63 26.65 7.99
C LEU A 43 -16.94 25.24 7.45
N ILE A 44 -16.34 24.21 8.05
CA ILE A 44 -16.61 22.82 7.66
C ILE A 44 -18.04 22.41 8.01
N VAL A 45 -18.53 22.79 9.19
CA VAL A 45 -19.92 22.50 9.61
C VAL A 45 -20.92 23.15 8.66
N GLY A 46 -20.72 24.43 8.31
CA GLY A 46 -21.60 25.13 7.35
C GLY A 46 -21.62 24.45 5.98
N PHE A 47 -20.44 24.11 5.44
CA PHE A 47 -20.33 23.43 4.15
C PHE A 47 -20.97 22.04 4.13
N LEU A 48 -20.89 21.30 5.24
CA LEU A 48 -21.52 19.98 5.38
C LEU A 48 -23.04 20.08 5.59
N ALA A 49 -23.50 21.09 6.32
CA ALA A 49 -24.92 21.34 6.57
C ALA A 49 -25.69 21.62 5.27
N GLU A 50 -25.11 22.38 4.34
CA GLU A 50 -25.66 22.57 2.98
C GLU A 50 -25.91 21.25 2.23
N ARG A 51 -25.18 20.19 2.60
CA ARG A 51 -25.24 18.85 1.99
C ARG A 51 -25.98 17.84 2.86
N GLY A 52 -26.61 18.30 3.95
CA GLY A 52 -27.33 17.45 4.90
C GLY A 52 -26.45 16.54 5.76
N LEU A 53 -25.16 16.86 5.90
CA LEU A 53 -24.20 16.08 6.68
C LEU A 53 -23.83 16.78 7.98
N MET A 54 -23.62 16.00 9.04
CA MET A 54 -23.20 16.50 10.35
C MET A 54 -21.88 15.87 10.79
N LEU A 55 -21.04 16.66 11.46
CA LEU A 55 -19.81 16.14 12.07
C LEU A 55 -20.15 15.34 13.32
N SER A 56 -19.55 14.15 13.43
CA SER A 56 -19.61 13.36 14.66
C SER A 56 -18.67 13.96 15.70
N GLU A 57 -19.23 14.57 16.74
CA GLU A 57 -18.44 15.21 17.82
C GLU A 57 -17.53 14.22 18.53
N SER A 58 -17.99 12.98 18.71
CA SER A 58 -17.21 11.91 19.35
C SER A 58 -16.02 11.43 18.52
N LYS A 59 -16.07 11.59 17.19
CA LYS A 59 -14.95 11.25 16.28
C LYS A 59 -14.02 12.43 16.03
N THR A 60 -14.51 13.66 16.22
CA THR A 60 -13.75 14.88 15.91
C THR A 60 -12.83 15.21 17.08
N LYS A 61 -11.53 15.00 16.87
CA LYS A 61 -10.50 15.28 17.89
C LYS A 61 -9.48 16.27 17.36
N ILE A 62 -9.25 17.35 18.11
CA ILE A 62 -8.15 18.27 17.85
C ILE A 62 -6.98 17.85 18.72
N THR A 63 -5.85 17.54 18.09
CA THR A 63 -4.64 17.05 18.77
C THR A 63 -3.42 17.78 18.23
N HIS A 64 -2.40 17.89 19.08
CA HIS A 64 -1.13 18.41 18.63
C HIS A 64 -0.35 17.34 17.86
N VAL A 65 0.38 17.75 16.83
CA VAL A 65 1.09 16.82 15.91
C VAL A 65 2.18 16.00 16.64
N THR A 66 2.65 16.44 17.81
CA THR A 66 3.60 15.68 18.66
C THR A 66 2.94 14.59 19.50
N GLU A 67 1.66 14.74 19.85
CA GLU A 67 0.87 13.69 20.51
C GLU A 67 0.51 12.60 19.50
N GLY A 68 0.24 13.03 18.27
CA GLY A 68 -0.09 12.16 17.15
C GLY A 68 -1.57 11.79 17.08
N PHE A 69 -1.98 11.27 15.94
CA PHE A 69 -3.35 10.87 15.66
C PHE A 69 -3.40 9.63 14.78
N ASP A 70 -4.53 8.92 14.79
CA ASP A 70 -4.76 7.76 13.95
C ASP A 70 -5.54 8.16 12.69
N PHE A 71 -5.06 7.76 11.52
CA PHE A 71 -5.71 7.99 10.22
C PHE A 71 -5.44 6.80 9.29
N LEU A 72 -6.49 6.24 8.67
CA LEU A 72 -6.42 5.09 7.74
C LEU A 72 -5.65 3.86 8.30
N GLY A 73 -5.74 3.64 9.62
CA GLY A 73 -5.04 2.54 10.30
C GLY A 73 -3.55 2.81 10.57
N TRP A 74 -3.07 4.04 10.38
CA TRP A 74 -1.73 4.47 10.75
C TRP A 74 -1.79 5.50 11.87
N HIS A 75 -0.84 5.38 12.79
CA HIS A 75 -0.56 6.39 13.79
C HIS A 75 0.51 7.35 13.26
N VAL A 76 0.16 8.63 13.15
CA VAL A 76 1.00 9.70 12.62
C VAL A 76 1.46 10.57 13.78
N GLN A 77 2.77 10.64 14.00
CA GLN A 77 3.37 11.42 15.08
C GLN A 77 4.62 12.15 14.60
N LYS A 78 4.77 13.45 14.91
CA LYS A 78 6.01 14.18 14.64
C LYS A 78 6.96 14.07 15.83
N HIS A 79 8.15 13.54 15.58
CA HIS A 79 9.25 13.54 16.54
C HIS A 79 10.33 14.51 16.07
N LYS A 80 10.56 15.57 16.84
CA LYS A 80 11.58 16.60 16.55
C LYS A 80 11.52 17.05 15.08
N ARG A 81 12.44 16.54 14.26
CA ARG A 81 12.62 16.89 12.84
C ARG A 81 11.97 15.94 11.83
N PHE A 82 11.42 14.79 12.23
CA PHE A 82 10.86 13.83 11.29
C PHE A 82 9.45 13.36 11.66
N LEU A 83 8.70 12.95 10.62
CA LEU A 83 7.37 12.39 10.76
C LEU A 83 7.48 10.87 10.88
N ARG A 84 6.99 10.32 11.99
CA ARG A 84 6.91 8.89 12.24
C ARG A 84 5.49 8.44 11.98
N ILE A 85 5.31 7.74 10.86
CA ILE A 85 4.07 7.03 10.53
C ILE A 85 4.30 5.54 10.78
N VAL A 86 3.49 4.95 11.65
CA VAL A 86 3.53 3.51 12.00
C VAL A 86 2.11 2.92 11.91
N PRO A 87 1.93 1.60 11.74
CA PRO A 87 0.62 0.98 11.90
C PRO A 87 0.04 1.29 13.29
N SER A 88 -1.23 1.68 13.37
CA SER A 88 -1.84 2.01 14.67
C SER A 88 -1.94 0.77 15.55
N LYS A 89 -1.83 0.95 16.87
CA LYS A 89 -1.93 -0.17 17.83
C LYS A 89 -3.27 -0.89 17.70
N ARG A 90 -4.36 -0.13 17.54
CA ARG A 90 -5.71 -0.67 17.36
C ARG A 90 -5.80 -1.56 16.11
N ASN A 91 -5.24 -1.11 14.99
CA ASN A 91 -5.24 -1.88 13.75
C ASN A 91 -4.39 -3.16 13.87
N ALA A 92 -3.19 -3.06 14.44
CA ALA A 92 -2.32 -4.21 14.66
C ALA A 92 -2.95 -5.26 15.61
N THR A 93 -3.63 -4.81 16.67
CA THR A 93 -4.37 -5.69 17.58
C THR A 93 -5.54 -6.37 16.88
N ALA A 94 -6.33 -5.64 16.10
CA ALA A 94 -7.44 -6.22 15.33
C ALA A 94 -6.95 -7.24 14.30
N PHE A 95 -5.83 -6.97 13.63
CA PHE A 95 -5.19 -7.92 12.72
C PHE A 95 -4.75 -9.20 13.46
N TYR A 96 -4.05 -9.07 14.59
CA TYR A 96 -3.64 -10.22 15.37
C TYR A 96 -4.83 -11.03 15.90
N ALA A 97 -5.88 -10.36 16.37
CA ALA A 97 -7.13 -11.00 16.80
C ALA A 97 -7.73 -11.82 15.65
N LYS A 98 -7.87 -11.24 14.45
CA LYS A 98 -8.34 -11.95 13.26
C LYS A 98 -7.52 -13.19 12.93
N VAL A 99 -6.18 -13.11 13.01
CA VAL A 99 -5.29 -14.27 12.77
C VAL A 99 -5.48 -15.34 13.86
N SER A 100 -5.54 -14.93 15.13
CA SER A 100 -5.75 -15.80 16.27
C SER A 100 -7.10 -16.53 16.21
N ASP A 101 -8.16 -15.81 15.87
CA ASP A 101 -9.52 -16.36 15.74
C ASP A 101 -9.59 -17.34 14.57
N ARG A 102 -8.97 -17.00 13.43
CA ARG A 102 -8.90 -17.93 12.31
C ARG A 102 -8.10 -19.19 12.64
N LEU A 103 -7.01 -19.06 13.39
CA LEU A 103 -6.25 -20.21 13.87
C LEU A 103 -7.05 -21.06 14.88
N ARG A 104 -7.93 -20.42 15.65
CA ARG A 104 -8.85 -21.07 16.60
C ARG A 104 -9.93 -21.88 15.90
N GLU A 105 -10.43 -21.42 14.77
CA GLU A 105 -11.36 -22.18 13.92
C GLU A 105 -10.64 -23.39 13.30
N LEU A 106 -9.39 -23.20 12.90
CA LEU A 106 -8.55 -24.23 12.28
C LEU A 106 -7.88 -25.19 13.29
N ARG A 107 -8.47 -25.38 14.49
CA ARG A 107 -7.92 -26.26 15.55
C ARG A 107 -7.67 -27.69 15.06
N GLY A 108 -8.57 -28.24 14.24
CA GLY A 108 -8.48 -29.60 13.69
C GLY A 108 -7.75 -29.69 12.35
N ALA A 109 -7.52 -28.57 11.68
CA ALA A 109 -7.02 -28.49 10.31
C ALA A 109 -5.62 -29.09 10.13
N ARG A 110 -5.28 -29.43 8.89
CA ARG A 110 -3.92 -29.84 8.54
C ARG A 110 -2.99 -28.61 8.48
N GLN A 111 -1.67 -28.85 8.56
CA GLN A 111 -0.68 -27.77 8.63
C GLN A 111 -0.68 -26.88 7.37
N ASP A 112 -0.80 -27.51 6.21
CA ASP A 112 -0.93 -26.90 4.89
C ASP A 112 -2.20 -26.05 4.76
N GLU A 113 -3.34 -26.51 5.27
CA GLU A 113 -4.58 -25.73 5.32
C GLU A 113 -4.42 -24.46 6.16
N VAL A 114 -3.78 -24.57 7.32
CA VAL A 114 -3.46 -23.40 8.16
C VAL A 114 -2.59 -22.39 7.40
N VAL A 115 -1.55 -22.87 6.73
CA VAL A 115 -0.68 -22.02 5.91
C VAL A 115 -1.46 -21.37 4.76
N PHE A 116 -2.30 -22.13 4.06
CA PHE A 116 -3.10 -21.65 2.94
C PHE A 116 -4.05 -20.53 3.36
N VAL A 117 -4.72 -20.66 4.50
CA VAL A 117 -5.71 -19.70 4.98
C VAL A 117 -5.06 -18.44 5.59
N LEU A 118 -3.96 -18.59 6.34
CA LEU A 118 -3.31 -17.45 6.98
C LEU A 118 -2.46 -16.61 6.02
N ASN A 119 -1.88 -17.21 4.98
CA ASN A 119 -0.99 -16.51 4.05
C ASN A 119 -1.63 -15.30 3.36
N PRO A 120 -2.83 -15.39 2.77
CA PRO A 120 -3.50 -14.24 2.15
C PRO A 120 -3.75 -13.10 3.14
N ILE A 121 -4.13 -13.42 4.39
CA ILE A 121 -4.41 -12.44 5.44
C ILE A 121 -3.12 -11.70 5.81
N ILE A 122 -2.04 -12.44 6.07
CA ILE A 122 -0.73 -11.88 6.43
C ILE A 122 -0.16 -11.04 5.28
N ARG A 123 -0.21 -11.56 4.05
CA ARG A 123 0.29 -10.85 2.86
C ARG A 123 -0.50 -9.58 2.59
N GLY A 124 -1.82 -9.62 2.68
CA GLY A 124 -2.68 -8.45 2.47
C GLY A 124 -2.34 -7.34 3.45
N TRP A 125 -2.30 -7.66 4.74
CA TRP A 125 -1.98 -6.68 5.78
C TRP A 125 -0.55 -6.16 5.66
N GLY A 126 0.44 -7.04 5.43
CA GLY A 126 1.83 -6.64 5.25
C GLY A 126 2.03 -5.76 4.01
N ASN A 127 1.36 -6.05 2.89
CA ASN A 127 1.44 -5.23 1.68
C ASN A 127 0.81 -3.85 1.85
N TYR A 128 -0.26 -3.73 2.65
CA TYR A 128 -0.87 -2.45 2.96
C TYR A 128 0.07 -1.57 3.82
N HIS A 129 0.72 -2.16 4.82
CA HIS A 129 1.58 -1.42 5.76
C HIS A 129 3.05 -1.32 5.34
N ARG A 130 3.47 -1.90 4.20
CA ARG A 130 4.87 -1.86 3.74
C ARG A 130 5.39 -0.46 3.38
N VAL A 131 4.50 0.52 3.24
CA VAL A 131 4.86 1.90 2.84
C VAL A 131 5.19 2.81 4.03
N VAL A 132 4.91 2.36 5.25
CA VAL A 132 5.15 3.11 6.50
C VAL A 132 6.29 2.48 7.31
N HIS A 133 6.65 3.06 8.46
CA HIS A 133 7.68 2.51 9.34
C HIS A 133 7.16 1.26 10.08
N SER A 134 7.03 0.13 9.37
CA SER A 134 6.36 -1.07 9.86
C SER A 134 7.29 -2.15 10.40
N SER A 135 8.61 -2.08 10.17
CA SER A 135 9.56 -3.18 10.46
C SER A 135 9.49 -3.69 11.90
N ARG A 136 9.45 -2.79 12.89
CA ARG A 136 9.33 -3.17 14.31
C ARG A 136 7.98 -3.80 14.64
N MET A 137 6.90 -3.33 14.02
CA MET A 137 5.57 -3.89 14.20
C MET A 137 5.48 -5.28 13.55
N PHE A 138 6.06 -5.45 12.36
CA PHE A 138 6.12 -6.74 11.65
C PHE A 138 6.84 -7.79 12.49
N ALA A 139 8.00 -7.47 13.05
CA ALA A 139 8.73 -8.39 13.93
C ALA A 139 7.92 -8.78 15.18
N LYS A 140 7.25 -7.80 15.81
CA LYS A 140 6.38 -8.06 16.97
C LYS A 140 5.21 -9.00 16.62
N LEU A 141 4.54 -8.75 15.50
CA LEU A 141 3.41 -9.55 15.05
C LEU A 141 3.85 -10.97 14.63
N ASP A 142 4.97 -11.10 13.92
CA ASP A 142 5.54 -12.41 13.57
C ASP A 142 5.83 -13.24 14.83
N HIS A 143 6.39 -12.64 15.88
CA HIS A 143 6.61 -13.31 17.16
C HIS A 143 5.30 -13.79 17.80
N LEU A 144 4.27 -12.94 17.84
CA LEU A 144 2.97 -13.30 18.41
C LEU A 144 2.28 -14.41 17.60
N ILE A 145 2.33 -14.34 16.27
CA ILE A 145 1.77 -15.36 15.38
C ILE A 145 2.51 -16.68 15.57
N THR A 146 3.84 -16.66 15.65
CA THR A 146 4.66 -17.85 15.89
C THR A 146 4.30 -18.50 17.23
N ARG A 147 4.09 -17.70 18.28
CA ARG A 147 3.64 -18.19 19.59
C ARG A 147 2.24 -18.81 19.51
N ALA A 148 1.31 -18.19 18.79
CA ALA A 148 -0.03 -18.75 18.59
C ALA A 148 0.01 -20.10 17.84
N LEU A 149 0.85 -20.20 16.80
CA LEU A 149 1.09 -21.45 16.06
C LEU A 149 1.74 -22.53 16.92
N TRP A 150 2.66 -22.13 17.80
CA TRP A 150 3.27 -23.05 18.76
C TRP A 150 2.20 -23.67 19.68
N CYS A 151 1.33 -22.84 20.27
CA CYS A 151 0.20 -23.31 21.07
C CYS A 151 -0.75 -24.22 20.27
N TRP A 152 -1.01 -23.89 19.02
CA TRP A 152 -1.81 -24.73 18.13
C TRP A 152 -1.16 -26.11 17.92
N ALA A 153 0.15 -26.14 17.68
CA ALA A 153 0.90 -27.37 17.45
C ALA A 153 1.03 -28.23 18.71
N THR A 154 1.29 -27.63 19.87
CA THR A 154 1.43 -28.35 21.14
C THR A 154 0.11 -28.98 21.57
N ARG A 155 -1.02 -28.26 21.40
CA ARG A 155 -2.35 -28.79 21.75
C ARG A 155 -2.72 -30.04 20.96
N ARG A 156 -2.26 -30.18 19.72
CA ARG A 156 -2.52 -31.35 18.87
C ARG A 156 -1.77 -32.61 19.31
N HIS A 157 -0.71 -32.45 20.08
CA HIS A 157 0.19 -33.55 20.44
C HIS A 157 0.49 -33.54 21.94
N PRO A 158 -0.51 -33.76 22.81
CA PRO A 158 -0.33 -33.69 24.26
C PRO A 158 0.72 -34.70 24.78
N MET A 159 0.86 -35.85 24.11
CA MET A 159 1.80 -36.91 24.50
C MET A 159 3.19 -36.80 23.85
N LYS A 160 3.44 -35.83 22.97
CA LYS A 160 4.74 -35.69 22.28
C LYS A 160 5.59 -34.60 22.93
N GLY A 161 6.89 -34.86 23.04
CA GLY A 161 7.84 -33.87 23.57
C GLY A 161 7.96 -32.63 22.68
N LYS A 162 8.24 -31.48 23.29
CA LYS A 162 8.40 -30.17 22.60
C LYS A 162 9.41 -30.21 21.45
N ARG A 163 10.51 -30.96 21.60
CA ARG A 163 11.53 -31.13 20.54
C ARG A 163 10.98 -31.84 19.30
N TRP A 164 10.08 -32.80 19.48
CA TRP A 164 9.42 -33.48 18.35
C TRP A 164 8.48 -32.51 17.63
N ILE A 165 7.68 -31.74 18.39
CA ILE A 165 6.75 -30.75 17.82
C ILE A 165 7.51 -29.69 17.01
N LYS A 166 8.63 -29.17 17.55
CA LYS A 166 9.50 -28.23 16.82
C LYS A 166 9.95 -28.84 15.50
N ARG A 167 10.56 -30.03 15.50
CA ARG A 167 11.03 -30.69 14.27
C ARG A 167 9.91 -30.98 13.26
N ARG A 168 8.72 -31.32 13.74
CA ARG A 168 7.57 -31.68 12.89
C ARG A 168 6.92 -30.49 12.17
N TYR A 169 6.82 -29.34 12.85
CA TYR A 169 6.05 -28.18 12.38
C TYR A 169 6.91 -26.96 12.03
N PHE A 170 8.05 -26.79 12.71
CA PHE A 170 8.91 -25.61 12.65
C PHE A 170 10.29 -25.99 12.09
N ARG A 171 10.42 -25.89 10.77
CA ARG A 171 11.63 -26.27 10.04
C ARG A 171 12.60 -25.08 9.91
N SER A 172 13.83 -25.38 9.52
CA SER A 172 14.84 -24.39 9.15
C SER A 172 15.16 -24.53 7.66
N ASN A 173 15.43 -23.42 6.99
CA ASN A 173 15.87 -23.40 5.59
C ASN A 173 17.33 -22.95 5.45
N GLY A 174 18.13 -23.08 6.51
CA GLY A 174 19.53 -22.64 6.58
C GLY A 174 19.69 -21.15 6.91
N SER A 175 18.83 -20.29 6.37
CA SER A 175 18.85 -18.84 6.64
C SER A 175 17.98 -18.42 7.83
N ARG A 176 16.89 -19.14 8.07
CA ARG A 176 15.92 -18.86 9.14
C ARG A 176 15.50 -20.16 9.80
N ASP A 177 15.49 -20.17 11.13
CA ASP A 177 14.88 -21.22 11.93
C ASP A 177 13.45 -20.82 12.32
N TRP A 178 12.68 -21.76 12.88
CA TRP A 178 11.31 -21.55 13.35
C TRP A 178 10.30 -21.19 12.24
N LEU A 179 10.48 -21.73 11.03
CA LEU A 179 9.54 -21.57 9.93
C LEU A 179 8.41 -22.58 10.04
N PHE A 180 7.17 -22.09 10.19
CA PHE A 180 5.99 -22.94 10.14
C PHE A 180 5.76 -23.43 8.71
N GLN A 181 6.29 -24.62 8.41
CA GLN A 181 6.48 -25.08 7.04
C GLN A 181 6.32 -26.61 6.91
N THR A 182 5.73 -27.02 5.78
CA THR A 182 5.71 -28.38 5.24
C THR A 182 6.64 -28.48 4.01
N ASP A 183 6.73 -29.65 3.40
CA ASP A 183 7.50 -29.84 2.17
C ASP A 183 7.01 -28.96 1.00
N VAL A 184 5.72 -28.59 1.00
CA VAL A 184 5.07 -27.85 -0.10
C VAL A 184 4.64 -26.43 0.25
N SER A 185 4.49 -26.10 1.54
CA SER A 185 3.89 -24.84 1.97
C SER A 185 4.62 -24.23 3.17
N CYS A 186 4.93 -22.94 3.08
CA CYS A 186 5.54 -22.17 4.16
C CYS A 186 4.65 -20.97 4.52
N LEU A 187 4.49 -20.72 5.81
CA LEU A 187 3.85 -19.50 6.27
C LEU A 187 4.73 -18.28 5.92
N THR A 188 4.08 -17.23 5.44
CA THR A 188 4.72 -15.96 5.12
C THR A 188 4.97 -15.19 6.40
N HIS A 189 6.19 -14.72 6.59
CA HIS A 189 6.53 -13.81 7.68
C HIS A 189 6.36 -12.36 7.22
N LEU A 190 5.78 -11.49 8.06
CA LEU A 190 5.66 -10.06 7.76
C LEU A 190 7.04 -9.42 7.55
N THR A 191 8.03 -9.85 8.32
CA THR A 191 9.44 -9.42 8.19
C THR A 191 10.10 -9.80 6.86
N SER A 192 9.51 -10.70 6.07
CA SER A 192 9.96 -10.99 4.71
C SER A 192 9.46 -9.98 3.68
N ILE A 193 8.44 -9.19 4.02
CA ILE A 193 7.87 -8.18 3.12
C ILE A 193 8.74 -6.93 3.18
N PRO A 194 9.37 -6.53 2.06
CA PRO A 194 10.26 -5.38 2.06
C PRO A 194 9.46 -4.09 2.23
N VAL A 195 9.87 -3.31 3.22
CA VAL A 195 9.38 -1.95 3.46
C VAL A 195 9.93 -1.04 2.35
N VAL A 196 9.03 -0.44 1.58
CA VAL A 196 9.39 0.36 0.40
C VAL A 196 8.75 1.73 0.53
N ARG A 197 9.55 2.78 0.37
CA ARG A 197 9.04 4.16 0.39
C ARG A 197 8.09 4.38 -0.77
N HIS A 198 6.90 4.90 -0.47
CA HIS A 198 5.95 5.29 -1.51
C HIS A 198 6.43 6.58 -2.19
N VAL A 199 6.52 6.56 -3.51
CA VAL A 199 6.79 7.76 -4.31
C VAL A 199 5.47 8.50 -4.50
N LYS A 200 5.32 9.70 -3.94
CA LYS A 200 4.08 10.50 -4.05
C LYS A 200 3.70 10.73 -5.52
N VAL A 201 2.41 10.70 -5.84
CA VAL A 201 1.90 11.15 -7.14
C VAL A 201 2.03 12.68 -7.22
N ARG A 202 2.41 13.22 -8.37
CA ARG A 202 2.40 14.67 -8.61
C ARG A 202 0.99 15.21 -8.35
N ALA A 203 0.88 16.31 -7.59
CA ALA A 203 -0.42 16.78 -7.11
C ALA A 203 -1.29 17.39 -8.23
N ASP A 204 -0.63 17.94 -9.24
CA ASP A 204 -1.18 18.49 -10.47
C ASP A 204 -1.45 17.44 -11.55
N ALA A 205 -0.94 16.22 -11.38
CA ALA A 205 -1.05 15.17 -12.39
C ALA A 205 -2.44 14.52 -12.38
N ASN A 206 -3.08 14.52 -13.54
CA ASN A 206 -4.40 13.92 -13.74
C ASN A 206 -4.28 12.69 -14.65
N PRO A 207 -4.66 11.47 -14.19
CA PRO A 207 -4.63 10.27 -15.02
C PRO A 207 -5.51 10.32 -16.28
N TYR A 208 -6.40 11.31 -16.38
CA TYR A 208 -7.31 11.53 -17.49
C TYR A 208 -6.97 12.82 -18.26
N ASP A 209 -5.78 13.38 -18.07
CA ASP A 209 -5.28 14.50 -18.86
C ASP A 209 -4.16 14.01 -19.79
N PRO A 210 -4.30 14.21 -21.12
CA PRO A 210 -3.29 13.84 -22.12
C PRO A 210 -1.85 14.24 -21.74
N LYS A 211 -1.67 15.41 -21.11
CA LYS A 211 -0.35 15.93 -20.74
C LYS A 211 0.39 15.06 -19.71
N ASP A 212 -0.33 14.27 -18.93
CA ASP A 212 0.20 13.46 -17.83
C ASP A 212 0.33 11.97 -18.18
N GLU A 213 -0.09 11.54 -19.37
CA GLU A 213 -0.07 10.12 -19.79
C GLU A 213 1.34 9.53 -19.69
N GLY A 214 2.36 10.24 -20.19
CA GLY A 214 3.77 9.83 -20.09
C GLY A 214 4.25 9.66 -18.65
N TYR A 215 3.80 10.51 -17.73
CA TYR A 215 4.12 10.39 -16.30
C TYR A 215 3.52 9.11 -15.68
N PHE A 216 2.29 8.74 -16.05
CA PHE A 216 1.65 7.52 -15.57
C PHE A 216 2.23 6.25 -16.21
N ASP A 217 2.67 6.30 -17.46
CA ASP A 217 3.38 5.22 -18.17
C ASP A 217 4.72 4.88 -17.51
N GLU A 218 5.53 5.89 -17.17
CA GLU A 218 6.78 5.68 -16.42
C GLU A 218 6.51 5.02 -15.06
N ARG A 219 5.48 5.48 -14.37
CA ARG A 219 5.10 4.98 -13.06
C ARG A 219 4.59 3.54 -13.14
N LEU A 220 3.85 3.21 -14.19
CA LEU A 220 3.43 1.85 -14.51
C LEU A 220 4.64 0.95 -14.77
N THR A 221 5.59 1.41 -15.60
CA THR A 221 6.85 0.70 -15.90
C THR A 221 7.63 0.40 -14.62
N ARG A 222 7.81 1.40 -13.74
CA ARG A 222 8.49 1.22 -12.44
C ARG A 222 7.76 0.21 -11.55
N ARG A 223 6.42 0.23 -11.52
CA ARG A 223 5.60 -0.73 -10.77
C ARG A 223 5.72 -2.15 -11.32
N MET A 224 5.76 -2.30 -12.64
CA MET A 224 5.93 -3.62 -13.26
C MET A 224 7.31 -4.20 -12.99
N ARG A 225 8.38 -3.39 -13.03
CA ARG A 225 9.75 -3.84 -12.72
C ARG A 225 9.94 -4.29 -11.26
N SER A 226 9.19 -3.70 -10.33
CA SER A 226 9.36 -3.95 -8.89
C SER A 226 8.63 -5.19 -8.35
N THR A 227 7.71 -5.79 -9.11
CA THR A 227 6.92 -6.94 -8.67
C THR A 227 7.13 -8.16 -9.57
N LEU A 228 7.08 -9.38 -9.02
CA LEU A 228 7.21 -10.60 -9.82
C LEU A 228 6.10 -10.73 -10.87
N GLN A 229 4.86 -10.42 -10.49
CA GLN A 229 3.73 -10.41 -11.42
C GLN A 229 3.93 -9.37 -12.52
N GLY A 230 4.43 -8.19 -12.18
CA GLY A 230 4.78 -7.17 -13.16
C GLY A 230 5.91 -7.60 -14.10
N ARG A 231 6.95 -8.26 -13.59
CA ARG A 231 8.03 -8.83 -14.41
C ARG A 231 7.52 -9.90 -15.37
N ARG A 232 6.58 -10.75 -14.94
CA ARG A 232 5.91 -11.72 -15.82
C ARG A 232 5.13 -11.01 -16.93
N LYS A 233 4.42 -9.91 -16.61
CA LYS A 233 3.74 -9.07 -17.62
C LYS A 233 4.72 -8.48 -18.63
N LEU A 234 5.85 -7.95 -18.17
CA LEU A 234 6.91 -7.43 -19.05
C LEU A 234 7.47 -8.54 -19.95
N TYR A 235 7.77 -9.71 -19.40
CA TYR A 235 8.26 -10.85 -20.18
C TYR A 235 7.26 -11.29 -21.24
N TRP A 236 5.96 -11.31 -20.91
CA TRP A 236 4.90 -11.62 -21.88
C TRP A 236 4.86 -10.59 -23.02
N LEU A 237 4.90 -9.30 -22.70
CA LEU A 237 4.93 -8.22 -23.68
C LEU A 237 6.15 -8.30 -24.59
N TRP A 238 7.32 -8.65 -24.02
CA TRP A 238 8.55 -8.85 -24.77
C TRP A 238 8.39 -9.95 -25.81
N ASN A 239 7.90 -11.12 -25.40
CA ASN A 239 7.72 -12.27 -26.27
C ASN A 239 6.67 -11.99 -27.36
N LYS A 240 5.57 -11.32 -27.01
CA LYS A 240 4.54 -10.92 -27.98
C LYS A 240 5.12 -10.02 -29.08
N GLN A 241 6.01 -9.11 -28.72
CA GLN A 241 6.65 -8.18 -29.66
C GLN A 241 7.94 -8.74 -30.28
N GLN A 242 8.33 -9.98 -29.95
CA GLN A 242 9.63 -10.57 -30.32
C GLN A 242 10.83 -9.68 -29.95
N GLY A 243 10.70 -8.87 -28.90
CA GLY A 243 11.70 -7.90 -28.48
C GLY A 243 11.86 -6.68 -29.39
N ASN A 244 10.98 -6.47 -30.38
CA ASN A 244 11.03 -5.30 -31.27
C ASN A 244 10.12 -4.18 -30.76
N CYS A 245 10.51 -2.94 -31.02
CA CYS A 245 9.70 -1.76 -30.78
C CYS A 245 8.67 -1.58 -31.91
N PRO A 246 7.35 -1.51 -31.62
CA PRO A 246 6.31 -1.29 -32.63
C PRO A 246 6.44 -0.01 -33.46
N VAL A 247 7.15 1.01 -32.96
CA VAL A 247 7.26 2.32 -33.64
C VAL A 247 8.42 2.34 -34.64
N CYS A 248 9.61 1.90 -34.22
CA CYS A 248 10.82 1.95 -35.07
C CYS A 248 11.26 0.59 -35.61
N ALA A 249 10.54 -0.48 -35.28
CA ALA A 249 10.86 -1.89 -35.58
C ALA A 249 12.21 -2.42 -35.06
N ALA A 250 13.04 -1.58 -34.44
CA ALA A 250 14.34 -1.98 -33.90
C ALA A 250 14.22 -2.79 -32.61
N LYS A 251 15.22 -3.64 -32.36
CA LYS A 251 15.29 -4.45 -31.14
C LYS A 251 15.44 -3.56 -29.90
N ILE A 252 14.64 -3.85 -28.90
CA ILE A 252 14.82 -3.35 -27.54
C ILE A 252 16.00 -4.14 -26.94
N THR A 253 16.93 -3.44 -26.29
CA THR A 253 18.07 -4.06 -25.62
C THR A 253 18.22 -3.48 -24.22
N LYS A 254 19.12 -4.09 -23.43
CA LYS A 254 19.46 -3.57 -22.10
C LYS A 254 20.05 -2.16 -22.16
N ALA A 255 20.77 -1.83 -23.24
CA ALA A 255 21.39 -0.52 -23.44
C ALA A 255 20.34 0.55 -23.79
N THR A 256 19.39 0.23 -24.67
CA THR A 256 18.35 1.18 -25.08
C THR A 256 17.29 1.39 -24.00
N GLY A 257 17.09 0.40 -23.13
CA GLY A 257 15.98 0.42 -22.17
C GLY A 257 14.61 0.35 -22.85
N TRP A 258 13.56 0.46 -22.05
CA TRP A 258 12.17 0.42 -22.53
C TRP A 258 11.20 1.10 -21.56
N HIS A 259 10.14 1.68 -22.10
CA HIS A 259 8.95 2.14 -21.38
C HIS A 259 7.74 1.32 -21.82
N VAL A 260 6.78 1.13 -20.91
CA VAL A 260 5.47 0.56 -21.21
C VAL A 260 4.53 1.71 -21.56
N HIS A 261 3.81 1.56 -22.68
CA HIS A 261 2.88 2.53 -23.24
C HIS A 261 1.50 1.92 -23.40
N HIS A 262 0.45 2.71 -23.19
CA HIS A 262 -0.93 2.31 -23.51
C HIS A 262 -1.24 2.55 -24.99
N VAL A 263 -1.66 1.52 -25.73
CA VAL A 263 -2.02 1.67 -27.16
C VAL A 263 -3.20 2.63 -27.32
N VAL A 264 -4.27 2.39 -26.56
CA VAL A 264 -5.35 3.34 -26.32
C VAL A 264 -5.07 4.01 -24.99
N TRP A 265 -4.91 5.33 -24.98
CA TRP A 265 -4.65 6.10 -23.77
C TRP A 265 -5.79 6.01 -22.78
N ARG A 266 -5.48 6.20 -21.49
CA ARG A 266 -6.48 6.12 -20.43
C ARG A 266 -7.57 7.18 -20.58
N VAL A 267 -7.21 8.36 -21.07
CA VAL A 267 -8.15 9.45 -21.40
C VAL A 267 -9.23 8.99 -22.37
N TYR A 268 -8.89 8.12 -23.32
CA TYR A 268 -9.80 7.57 -24.32
C TYR A 268 -10.43 6.22 -23.91
N GLY A 269 -10.40 5.88 -22.61
CA GLY A 269 -10.98 4.62 -22.09
C GLY A 269 -10.05 3.41 -22.14
N GLY A 270 -8.76 3.63 -22.38
CA GLY A 270 -7.73 2.59 -22.36
C GLY A 270 -7.63 1.84 -21.02
N SER A 271 -7.55 0.50 -21.08
CA SER A 271 -7.42 -0.34 -19.90
C SER A 271 -5.97 -0.75 -19.60
N ASP A 272 -5.68 -1.11 -18.34
CA ASP A 272 -4.39 -1.68 -17.90
C ASP A 272 -4.21 -3.17 -18.29
N ARG A 273 -5.02 -3.67 -19.23
CA ARG A 273 -4.95 -5.05 -19.71
C ARG A 273 -3.75 -5.22 -20.63
N LEU A 274 -3.15 -6.41 -20.61
CA LEU A 274 -2.00 -6.74 -21.45
C LEU A 274 -2.25 -6.55 -22.96
N SER A 275 -3.50 -6.64 -23.41
CA SER A 275 -3.88 -6.36 -24.80
C SER A 275 -3.67 -4.91 -25.21
N ASN A 276 -3.78 -3.96 -24.27
CA ASN A 276 -3.68 -2.52 -24.50
C ASN A 276 -2.30 -1.95 -24.12
N LEU A 277 -1.32 -2.80 -23.82
CA LEU A 277 0.02 -2.37 -23.43
C LEU A 277 1.05 -2.80 -24.48
N GLN A 278 2.04 -1.95 -24.70
CA GLN A 278 3.19 -2.23 -25.55
C GLN A 278 4.49 -1.69 -24.94
N MET A 279 5.62 -2.30 -25.29
CA MET A 279 6.94 -1.82 -24.94
C MET A 279 7.56 -1.02 -26.08
N LEU A 280 8.05 0.18 -25.76
CA LEU A 280 8.69 1.10 -26.68
C LEU A 280 10.07 1.50 -26.17
N HIS A 281 10.95 1.93 -27.07
CA HIS A 281 12.15 2.66 -26.66
C HIS A 281 11.76 3.97 -25.96
N PRO A 282 12.55 4.46 -24.98
CA PRO A 282 12.28 5.73 -24.32
C PRO A 282 12.15 6.91 -25.29
N THR A 283 12.93 6.92 -26.37
CA THR A 283 12.88 7.94 -27.43
C THR A 283 11.58 7.87 -28.24
N CYS A 284 11.20 6.68 -28.72
CA CYS A 284 9.94 6.46 -29.42
C CYS A 284 8.72 6.78 -28.54
N HIS A 285 8.81 6.45 -27.25
CA HIS A 285 7.77 6.77 -26.27
C HIS A 285 7.60 8.29 -26.13
N ALA A 286 8.69 9.04 -25.99
CA ALA A 286 8.66 10.49 -25.93
C ALA A 286 8.11 11.13 -27.21
N GLN A 287 8.48 10.60 -28.39
CA GLN A 287 7.97 11.08 -29.68
C GLN A 287 6.45 10.91 -29.81
N LEU A 288 5.90 9.75 -29.41
CA LEU A 288 4.45 9.53 -29.44
C LEU A 288 3.70 10.51 -28.54
N HIS A 289 4.22 10.75 -27.33
CA HIS A 289 3.62 11.71 -26.40
C HIS A 289 3.70 13.14 -26.94
N ALA A 290 4.81 13.52 -27.60
CA ALA A 290 4.94 14.84 -28.21
C ALA A 290 3.95 15.07 -29.36
N CYS A 291 3.82 14.11 -30.30
CA CYS A 291 2.90 14.24 -31.43
C CYS A 291 1.43 14.29 -31.00
N ALA A 292 1.07 13.63 -29.91
CA ALA A 292 -0.31 13.58 -29.43
C ALA A 292 -0.72 14.80 -28.58
N THR A 293 0.24 15.64 -28.16
CA THR A 293 -0.06 16.93 -27.48
C THR A 293 -0.22 18.11 -28.44
N GLU A 294 0.13 17.94 -29.72
CA GLU A 294 0.07 18.99 -30.75
C GLU A 294 -1.23 18.98 -31.58
N GLY A 295 -2.13 18.01 -31.36
CA GLY A 295 -3.43 17.89 -32.04
C GLY A 295 -4.61 17.96 -31.09
#